data_AF-A0A951LJN2-F1
#
_entry.id   AF-A0A951LJN2-F1
#
_cell.length_a   1.000
_cell.length_b   1.000
_cell.length_c   1.000
_cell.angle_alpha   90.00
_cell.angle_beta   90.00
_cell.angle_gamma   90.00
#
_symmetry.space_group_name_H-M   'P 1'
#
loop_
_entity.id
_entity.type
_entity.pdbx_description
1 polymer ?
#
loop_
_entity_poly.entity_id
_entity_poly.type
_entity_poly.pdbx_seq_one_letter_code
_entity_poly.pdbx_strand_id
1 'polypeptide(L)'
;MLREAVAARVSEEEAPYDPAPPTPPPPAPEVKLGETLSPVDLPEPPVPLPHGLRWTTMAIAWATLTLFLLNAHALRDWAYRLPPSETSAKVVVLAEAWFDTVDRVGLNRPVETMHGWWQGMREQRFGGGQGNGQQGDDAREQSSNPTRSS
;
A
#
# COMPACT_ATOMS: atom_id res chain seq x y z
N MET A 1 -15.84 47.36 36.04
CA MET A 1 -17.28 47.21 35.74
C MET A 1 -17.53 46.02 34.81
N LEU A 2 -17.37 44.76 35.27
CA LEU A 2 -17.76 43.56 34.49
C LEU A 2 -17.69 42.24 35.28
N ARG A 3 -17.92 42.26 36.60
CA ARG A 3 -17.97 41.01 37.41
C ARG A 3 -19.14 40.87 38.38
N GLU A 4 -20.09 41.81 38.42
CA GLU A 4 -21.23 41.72 39.35
C GLU A 4 -22.56 41.27 38.72
N ALA A 5 -22.65 41.11 37.40
CA ALA A 5 -23.94 40.85 36.75
C ALA A 5 -24.38 39.38 36.67
N VAL A 6 -23.60 38.42 37.19
CA VAL A 6 -23.89 36.97 37.01
C VAL A 6 -24.49 36.33 38.26
N ALA A 7 -24.48 37.00 39.42
CA ALA A 7 -24.91 36.40 40.69
C ALA A 7 -26.42 36.47 40.96
N ALA A 8 -27.24 37.08 40.09
CA ALA A 8 -28.64 37.41 40.40
C ALA A 8 -29.69 36.59 39.63
N ARG A 9 -29.33 35.48 38.95
CA ARG A 9 -30.27 34.69 38.12
C ARG A 9 -30.42 33.21 38.52
N VAL A 10 -30.11 32.85 39.77
CA VAL A 10 -30.29 31.48 40.27
C VAL A 10 -31.26 31.47 41.45
N SER A 11 -32.49 31.95 41.22
CA SER A 11 -33.60 31.87 42.19
C SER A 11 -34.93 32.06 41.45
N GLU A 12 -35.41 31.00 40.82
CA GLU A 12 -36.76 30.79 40.26
C GLU A 12 -36.69 29.38 39.65
N GLU A 13 -37.48 28.35 39.94
CA GLU A 13 -38.65 28.11 40.79
C GLU A 13 -38.81 26.58 40.67
N GLU A 14 -38.46 25.81 41.69
CA GLU A 14 -38.58 24.35 41.65
C GLU A 14 -40.07 24.00 41.81
N ALA A 15 -40.79 23.90 40.70
CA ALA A 15 -42.17 23.44 40.70
C ALA A 15 -42.20 21.97 41.18
N PRO A 16 -43.15 21.59 42.06
CA PRO A 16 -43.25 20.22 42.55
C PRO A 16 -43.53 19.26 41.39
N TYR A 17 -42.59 18.35 41.15
CA TYR A 17 -42.69 17.28 40.17
C TYR A 17 -43.80 16.30 40.58
N ASP A 18 -44.94 16.38 39.91
CA ASP A 18 -46.02 15.39 39.96
C ASP A 18 -45.83 14.42 38.77
N PRO A 19 -45.33 13.18 38.97
CA PRO A 19 -45.08 12.27 37.87
C PRO A 19 -46.40 11.74 37.31
N ALA A 20 -46.83 12.31 36.18
CA ALA A 20 -47.82 11.64 35.33
C ALA A 20 -47.30 10.24 34.92
N PRO A 21 -48.15 9.19 34.87
CA PRO A 21 -47.71 7.86 34.48
C PRO A 21 -47.12 7.89 33.06
N PRO A 22 -46.01 7.15 32.80
CA PRO A 22 -45.35 7.19 31.51
C PRO A 22 -46.30 6.66 30.43
N THR A 23 -46.56 7.48 29.42
CA THR A 23 -47.26 7.02 28.21
C THR A 23 -46.41 5.94 27.53
N PRO A 24 -46.99 4.80 27.10
CA PRO A 24 -46.23 3.80 26.37
C PRO A 24 -45.65 4.41 25.09
N PRO A 25 -44.38 4.10 24.74
CA PRO A 25 -43.78 4.61 23.53
C PRO A 25 -44.59 4.16 22.30
N PRO A 26 -44.67 4.98 21.24
CA PRO A 26 -45.28 4.55 19.99
C PRO A 26 -44.57 3.28 19.48
N PRO A 27 -45.29 2.35 18.82
CA PRO A 27 -44.66 1.16 18.26
C PRO A 27 -43.55 1.59 17.30
N ALA A 28 -42.36 0.99 17.46
CA ALA A 28 -41.23 1.29 16.60
C ALA A 28 -41.62 1.02 15.14
N PRO A 29 -41.25 1.89 14.18
CA PRO A 29 -41.44 1.60 12.77
C PRO A 29 -40.72 0.28 12.44
N GLU A 30 -41.40 -0.63 11.73
CA GLU A 30 -40.80 -1.86 11.22
C GLU A 30 -39.67 -1.49 10.25
N VAL A 31 -38.43 -1.52 10.75
CA VAL A 31 -37.25 -1.34 9.92
C VAL A 31 -37.07 -2.61 9.11
N LYS A 32 -37.46 -2.59 7.84
CA LYS A 32 -37.18 -3.67 6.89
C LYS A 32 -35.67 -3.70 6.63
N LEU A 33 -34.99 -4.72 7.17
CA LEU A 33 -33.54 -4.92 7.04
C LEU A 33 -33.02 -5.15 5.60
N GLY A 34 -33.86 -5.02 4.57
CA GLY A 34 -33.45 -5.10 3.16
C GLY A 34 -32.88 -3.81 2.56
N GLU A 35 -33.01 -2.67 3.26
CA GLU A 35 -32.66 -1.32 2.77
C GLU A 35 -31.40 -0.73 3.43
N THR A 36 -30.55 -1.56 4.05
CA THR A 36 -29.22 -1.12 4.48
C THR A 36 -28.20 -1.83 3.61
N LEU A 37 -27.32 -1.13 2.90
CA LEU A 37 -25.92 -0.99 3.33
C LEU A 37 -25.17 0.09 2.50
N SER A 38 -25.74 1.29 2.34
CA SER A 38 -24.94 2.49 2.03
C SER A 38 -25.49 3.69 2.80
N PRO A 39 -24.77 4.25 3.80
CA PRO A 39 -25.21 5.42 4.56
C PRO A 39 -25.20 6.73 3.75
N VAL A 40 -24.93 6.66 2.45
CA VAL A 40 -25.00 7.79 1.52
C VAL A 40 -26.08 7.46 0.49
N ASP A 41 -27.21 8.16 0.59
CA ASP A 41 -28.19 8.27 -0.49
C ASP A 41 -27.54 9.04 -1.63
N LEU A 42 -27.02 8.32 -2.61
CA LEU A 42 -26.52 8.91 -3.83
C LEU A 42 -27.73 9.19 -4.74
N PRO A 43 -27.85 10.40 -5.32
CA PRO A 43 -28.85 10.64 -6.34
C PRO A 43 -28.63 9.65 -7.49
N GLU A 44 -29.73 9.07 -7.97
CA GLU A 44 -29.66 8.15 -9.11
C GLU A 44 -29.00 8.88 -10.28
N PRO A 45 -27.98 8.29 -10.94
CA PRO A 45 -27.26 8.96 -11.98
C PRO A 45 -28.25 9.34 -13.09
N PRO A 46 -28.20 10.59 -13.62
CA PRO A 46 -29.16 11.07 -14.62
C PRO A 46 -29.15 10.25 -15.92
N VAL A 47 -28.12 9.42 -16.13
CA VAL A 47 -28.03 8.43 -17.20
C VAL A 47 -27.46 7.13 -16.62
N PRO A 48 -28.10 5.97 -16.81
CA PRO A 48 -27.51 4.70 -16.41
C PRO A 48 -26.19 4.49 -17.15
N LEU A 49 -25.12 4.14 -16.43
CA LEU A 49 -23.81 3.91 -17.06
C LEU A 49 -23.93 2.76 -18.07
N PRO A 50 -23.72 3.02 -19.37
CA PRO A 50 -23.83 1.97 -20.36
C PRO A 50 -22.70 0.96 -20.16
N HIS A 51 -23.08 -0.30 -19.90
CA HIS A 51 -22.19 -1.46 -19.87
C HIS A 51 -21.06 -1.45 -18.82
N GLY A 52 -21.37 -1.12 -17.56
CA GLY A 52 -20.37 -1.16 -16.46
C GLY A 52 -19.53 -2.44 -16.41
N LEU A 53 -20.15 -3.61 -16.66
CA LEU A 53 -19.44 -4.89 -16.72
C LEU A 53 -18.38 -4.94 -17.83
N ARG A 54 -18.69 -4.46 -19.04
CA ARG A 54 -17.72 -4.46 -20.15
C ARG A 54 -16.53 -3.57 -19.83
N TRP A 55 -16.78 -2.40 -19.23
CA TRP A 55 -15.73 -1.50 -18.81
C TRP A 55 -14.83 -2.14 -17.76
N THR A 56 -15.42 -2.75 -16.72
CA THR A 56 -14.65 -3.43 -15.67
C THR A 56 -13.84 -4.59 -16.23
N THR A 57 -14.41 -5.41 -17.11
CA THR A 57 -13.67 -6.50 -17.76
C THR A 57 -12.51 -5.98 -18.60
N MET A 58 -12.70 -4.89 -19.36
CA MET A 58 -11.61 -4.27 -20.12
C MET A 58 -10.51 -3.73 -19.21
N ALA A 59 -10.86 -3.07 -18.11
CA ALA A 59 -9.90 -2.56 -17.14
C ALA A 59 -9.08 -3.69 -16.51
N ILE A 60 -9.73 -4.78 -16.10
CA ILE A 60 -9.06 -5.97 -15.56
C ILE A 60 -8.15 -6.59 -16.60
N ALA A 61 -8.64 -6.79 -17.83
CA ALA A 61 -7.83 -7.37 -18.91
C ALA A 61 -6.58 -6.53 -19.20
N TRP A 62 -6.72 -5.21 -19.21
CA TRP A 62 -5.61 -4.30 -19.45
C TRP A 62 -4.60 -4.29 -18.28
N ALA A 63 -5.10 -4.30 -17.05
CA ALA A 63 -4.26 -4.42 -15.86
C ALA A 63 -3.50 -5.75 -15.85
N THR A 64 -4.16 -6.87 -16.14
CA THR A 64 -3.53 -8.19 -16.22
C THR A 64 -2.47 -8.24 -17.32
N LEU A 65 -2.76 -7.69 -18.50
CA LEU A 65 -1.79 -7.64 -19.60
C LEU A 65 -0.57 -6.80 -19.23
N THR A 66 -0.79 -5.61 -18.68
CA THR A 66 0.27 -4.69 -18.25
C THR A 66 1.13 -5.33 -17.17
N LEU A 67 0.49 -5.97 -16.19
CA LEU A 67 1.17 -6.72 -15.14
C LEU A 67 1.99 -7.87 -15.74
N PHE A 68 1.43 -8.65 -16.66
CA PHE A 68 2.14 -9.78 -17.26
C PHE A 68 3.37 -9.36 -18.08
N LEU A 69 3.29 -8.23 -18.79
CA LEU A 69 4.39 -7.69 -19.58
C LEU A 69 5.48 -7.07 -18.71
N LEU A 70 5.11 -6.23 -17.74
CA LEU A 70 6.09 -5.50 -16.91
C LEU A 70 6.67 -6.36 -15.78
N ASN A 71 6.07 -7.50 -15.48
CA ASN A 71 6.45 -8.38 -14.38
C ASN A 71 7.17 -9.66 -14.84
N ALA A 72 7.73 -9.64 -16.05
CA ALA A 72 8.50 -10.77 -16.59
C ALA A 72 9.72 -11.14 -15.72
N HIS A 73 10.40 -10.13 -15.14
CA HIS A 73 11.56 -10.37 -14.26
C HIS A 73 11.17 -11.14 -12.99
N ALA A 74 10.09 -10.75 -12.30
CA ALA A 74 9.71 -11.45 -11.07
C ALA A 74 9.16 -12.86 -11.38
N LEU A 75 8.54 -13.07 -12.55
CA LEU A 75 8.13 -14.39 -13.00
C LEU A 75 9.34 -15.32 -13.18
N ARG A 76 10.42 -14.81 -13.81
CA ARG A 76 11.68 -15.54 -13.97
C ARG A 76 12.34 -15.86 -12.63
N ASP A 77 12.45 -14.88 -11.74
CA ASP A 77 13.03 -15.06 -10.40
C ASP A 77 12.23 -16.04 -9.55
N TRP A 78 10.89 -15.99 -9.65
CA TRP A 78 10.01 -16.96 -9.00
C TRP A 78 10.23 -18.37 -9.55
N ALA A 79 10.36 -18.52 -10.88
CA ALA A 79 10.57 -19.81 -11.51
C ALA A 79 11.86 -20.48 -11.03
N TYR A 80 12.96 -19.72 -10.86
CA TYR A 80 14.21 -20.25 -10.32
C TYR A 80 14.15 -20.63 -8.83
N ARG A 81 13.17 -20.15 -8.07
CA ARG A 81 12.97 -20.51 -6.66
C ARG A 81 12.15 -21.79 -6.48
N LEU A 82 11.58 -22.34 -7.55
CA LEU A 82 10.80 -23.58 -7.47
C LEU A 82 11.71 -24.78 -7.15
N PRO A 83 11.23 -25.78 -6.36
CA PRO A 83 11.97 -27.01 -6.15
C PRO A 83 12.26 -27.72 -7.48
N PRO A 84 13.47 -28.28 -7.67
CA PRO A 84 13.85 -28.93 -8.91
C PRO A 84 12.95 -30.14 -9.19
N SER A 85 12.25 -30.07 -10.32
CA SER A 85 11.30 -31.05 -10.82
C SER A 85 11.15 -30.89 -12.34
N GLU A 86 10.70 -31.93 -13.06
CA GLU A 86 10.49 -31.84 -14.52
C GLU A 86 9.49 -30.74 -14.91
N THR A 87 8.47 -30.50 -14.08
CA THR A 87 7.51 -29.41 -14.26
C THR A 87 8.16 -28.06 -14.04
N SER A 88 8.96 -27.88 -12.98
CA SER A 88 9.67 -26.61 -12.75
C SER A 88 10.64 -26.27 -13.87
N ALA A 89 11.32 -27.26 -14.47
CA ALA A 89 12.23 -27.03 -15.59
C ALA A 89 11.50 -26.45 -16.81
N LYS A 90 10.29 -26.95 -17.11
CA LYS A 90 9.44 -26.39 -18.18
C LYS A 90 9.01 -24.96 -17.86
N VAL A 91 8.65 -24.69 -16.61
CA VAL A 91 8.25 -23.35 -16.16
C VAL A 91 9.41 -22.36 -16.28
N VAL A 92 10.63 -22.75 -15.89
CA VAL A 92 11.84 -21.93 -16.04
C VAL A 92 12.11 -21.60 -17.50
N VAL A 93 12.10 -22.60 -18.39
CA VAL A 93 12.31 -22.39 -19.84
C VAL A 93 11.25 -21.45 -20.42
N LEU A 94 9.98 -21.60 -20.01
CA LEU A 94 8.92 -20.72 -20.48
C LEU A 94 9.09 -19.29 -19.95
N ALA A 95 9.49 -19.13 -18.69
CA ALA A 95 9.72 -17.83 -18.08
C ALA A 95 10.94 -17.11 -18.69
N GLU A 96 12.02 -17.84 -19.01
CA GLU A 96 13.17 -17.32 -19.76
C GLU A 96 12.75 -16.87 -21.17
N ALA A 97 12.06 -17.73 -21.92
CA ALA A 97 11.60 -17.39 -23.28
C ALA A 97 10.67 -16.17 -23.29
N TRP A 98 9.80 -16.05 -22.28
CA TRP A 98 8.94 -14.88 -22.11
C TRP A 98 9.75 -13.62 -21.78
N PHE A 99 10.68 -13.71 -20.84
CA PHE A 99 11.58 -12.61 -20.48
C PHE A 99 12.34 -12.09 -21.71
N ASP A 100 12.93 -12.99 -22.51
CA ASP A 100 13.64 -12.63 -23.74
C ASP A 100 12.72 -11.99 -24.79
N THR A 101 11.46 -12.44 -24.87
CA THR A 101 10.47 -11.86 -25.79
C THR A 101 10.13 -10.43 -25.39
N VAL A 102 9.86 -10.20 -24.11
CA VAL A 102 9.57 -8.87 -23.56
C VAL A 102 10.77 -7.94 -23.69
N ASP A 103 11.99 -8.47 -23.50
CA ASP A 103 13.24 -7.74 -23.64
C ASP A 103 13.46 -7.27 -25.09
N ARG A 104 13.21 -8.14 -26.07
CA ARG A 104 13.28 -7.78 -27.51
C ARG A 104 12.31 -6.69 -27.92
N VAL A 105 11.15 -6.60 -27.27
CA VAL A 105 10.17 -5.52 -27.50
C VAL A 105 10.61 -4.22 -26.82
N GLY A 106 11.62 -4.27 -25.95
CA GLY A 106 12.17 -3.10 -25.23
C GLY A 106 11.33 -2.70 -24.02
N LEU A 107 10.41 -3.56 -23.58
CA LEU A 107 9.51 -3.31 -22.46
C LEU A 107 10.19 -3.39 -21.09
N ASN A 108 11.42 -3.93 -21.02
CA ASN A 108 12.23 -3.95 -19.80
C ASN A 108 12.86 -2.58 -19.47
N ARG A 109 13.08 -1.72 -20.48
CA ARG A 109 13.73 -0.41 -20.30
C ARG A 109 13.10 0.49 -19.23
N PRO A 110 11.77 0.69 -19.17
CA PRO A 110 11.18 1.53 -18.13
C PRO A 110 11.50 1.05 -16.71
N VAL A 111 11.51 -0.27 -16.48
CA VAL A 111 11.84 -0.83 -15.15
C VAL A 111 13.30 -0.58 -14.80
N GLU A 112 14.21 -0.76 -15.75
CA GLU A 112 15.65 -0.48 -15.55
C GLU A 112 15.91 0.99 -15.27
N THR A 113 15.24 1.90 -15.98
CA THR A 113 15.37 3.35 -15.73
C THR A 113 14.88 3.74 -14.34
N MET A 114 13.77 3.14 -13.90
CA MET A 114 13.23 3.36 -12.55
C MET A 114 14.19 2.84 -11.48
N HIS A 115 14.80 1.67 -11.70
CA HIS A 115 15.78 1.09 -10.78
C HIS A 115 17.04 1.96 -10.69
N GLY A 116 17.57 2.42 -11.84
CA GLY A 116 18.72 3.34 -11.88
C GLY A 116 18.43 4.67 -11.18
N TRP A 117 17.25 5.24 -11.41
CA TRP A 117 16.81 6.46 -10.73
C TRP A 117 16.71 6.27 -9.21
N TRP A 118 16.14 5.15 -8.77
CA TRP A 118 16.04 4.81 -7.34
C TRP A 118 17.42 4.65 -6.69
N GLN A 119 18.34 3.92 -7.33
CA GLN A 119 19.70 3.74 -6.80
C GLN A 119 20.46 5.07 -6.73
N GLY A 120 20.33 5.94 -7.74
CA GLY A 120 20.93 7.28 -7.71
C GLY A 120 20.41 8.14 -6.55
N MET A 121 19.12 8.07 -6.24
CA MET A 121 18.57 8.74 -5.04
C MET A 121 19.07 8.10 -3.73
N ARG A 122 19.25 6.77 -3.71
CA ARG A 122 19.76 6.05 -2.54
C ARG A 122 21.20 6.45 -2.22
N GLU A 123 22.06 6.51 -3.23
CA GLU A 123 23.46 6.95 -3.10
C GLU A 123 23.55 8.40 -2.62
N GLN A 124 22.67 9.28 -3.07
CA GLN A 124 22.62 10.66 -2.56
C GLN A 124 22.15 10.75 -1.10
N ARG A 125 21.26 9.86 -0.67
CA ARG A 125 20.72 9.85 0.69
C ARG A 125 21.66 9.18 1.71
N PHE A 126 22.44 8.19 1.28
CA PHE A 126 23.24 7.35 2.18
C PHE A 126 24.76 7.35 1.88
N GLY A 127 25.20 7.96 0.77
CA GLY A 127 26.62 8.00 0.35
C GLY A 127 27.49 9.02 1.11
N GLY A 128 26.92 9.82 2.00
CA GLY A 128 27.66 10.80 2.81
C GLY A 128 28.41 10.23 4.03
N GLY A 129 28.47 8.90 4.21
CA GLY A 129 28.90 8.28 5.47
C GLY A 129 29.98 7.19 5.40
N GLN A 130 30.59 6.92 4.24
CA GLN A 130 31.67 5.92 4.13
C GLN A 130 32.98 6.61 3.78
N GLY A 131 33.68 7.11 4.80
CA GLY A 131 34.98 7.75 4.58
C GLY A 131 35.84 7.98 5.81
N ASN A 132 35.54 7.42 6.99
CA ASN A 132 36.36 7.71 8.18
C ASN A 132 36.55 6.57 9.19
N GLY A 133 36.23 5.32 8.82
CA GLY A 133 36.29 4.18 9.76
C GLY A 133 37.37 3.12 9.46
N GLN A 134 37.78 2.95 8.21
CA GLN A 134 38.59 1.77 7.81
C GLN A 134 40.11 2.02 7.79
N GLN A 135 40.57 3.26 7.96
CA GLN A 135 42.01 3.59 7.80
C GLN A 135 42.84 3.42 9.09
N GLY A 136 42.21 3.03 10.20
CA GLY A 136 42.85 2.89 11.52
C GLY A 136 43.31 1.49 11.91
N ASP A 137 42.77 0.44 11.29
CA ASP A 137 43.03 -0.95 11.70
C ASP A 137 44.16 -1.61 10.88
N ASP A 138 44.28 -1.29 9.59
CA ASP A 138 45.34 -1.84 8.73
C ASP A 138 46.75 -1.38 9.13
N ALA A 139 46.86 -0.23 9.81
CA ALA A 139 48.14 0.29 10.30
C ALA A 139 48.65 -0.44 11.55
N ARG A 140 47.80 -1.15 12.30
CA ARG A 140 48.18 -1.87 13.52
C ARG A 140 48.64 -3.30 13.25
N GLU A 141 48.17 -3.94 12.18
CA GLU A 141 48.55 -5.31 11.85
C GLU A 141 49.89 -5.42 11.10
N GLN A 142 50.38 -4.36 10.45
CA GLN A 142 51.69 -4.40 9.77
C GLN A 142 52.88 -4.20 10.73
N SER A 143 52.67 -3.71 11.95
CA SER A 143 53.76 -3.47 12.91
C SER A 143 54.17 -4.70 13.72
N SER A 144 53.42 -5.80 13.66
CA SER A 144 53.56 -6.92 14.62
C SER A 144 54.21 -8.19 14.07
N ASN A 145 54.79 -8.18 12.86
CA ASN A 145 55.45 -9.38 12.33
C ASN A 145 56.90 -9.17 11.88
N PRO A 146 57.86 -9.02 12.81
CA PRO A 146 59.24 -9.37 12.55
C PRO A 146 59.48 -10.84 12.97
N THR A 147 60.24 -11.56 12.13
CA THR A 147 60.87 -12.87 12.39
C THR A 147 60.07 -14.15 12.12
N ARG A 148 60.08 -14.55 10.85
CA ARG A 148 60.27 -15.97 10.49
C ARG A 148 61.29 -16.07 9.35
N SER A 149 62.54 -16.31 9.69
CA SER A 149 63.56 -16.70 8.73
C SER A 149 64.42 -17.81 9.32
N SER A 150 64.44 -18.91 8.57
CA SER A 150 65.41 -20.02 8.51
C SER A 150 65.51 -20.97 9.69
#